data_AF-A0AAV0VHZ0-F1
#
_entry.id   AF-A0AAV0VHZ0-F1
#
_cell.length_a   1.000
_cell.length_b   1.000
_cell.length_c   1.000
_cell.angle_alpha   90.00
_cell.angle_beta   90.00
_cell.angle_gamma   90.00
#
_symmetry.space_group_name_H-M   'P 1'
#
loop_
_entity.id
_entity.type
_entity.pdbx_description
1 polymer ?
#
loop_
_entity_poly.entity_id
_entity_poly.type
_entity_poly.pdbx_seq_one_letter_code
_entity_poly.pdbx_strand_id
1 'polypeptide(L)'
;MAKESLSVNGELEQYTIVPIVGDGACLFRALSFLIHGTQDNAMEVRSLIVGHVVNDWTKFSVTSHNRNGDNYSTANEYYADMIKNENEF
;
A
#
# COMPACT_ATOMS: atom_id res chain seq x y z
N MET A 1 -4.60 17.10 -16.06
CA MET A 1 -3.76 16.34 -15.11
C MET A 1 -2.38 16.96 -15.12
N ALA A 2 -1.74 17.14 -13.96
CA ALA A 2 -0.39 17.67 -13.90
C ALA A 2 0.59 16.67 -14.53
N LYS A 3 1.71 17.17 -15.06
CA LYS A 3 2.78 16.34 -15.63
C LYS A 3 4.07 16.60 -14.87
N GLU A 4 4.88 15.57 -14.72
CA GLU A 4 6.18 15.63 -14.06
C GLU A 4 7.21 14.87 -14.87
N SER A 5 8.39 15.46 -15.00
CA SER A 5 9.53 14.82 -15.66
C SER A 5 10.38 14.11 -14.62
N LEU A 6 10.51 12.78 -14.73
CA LEU A 6 11.33 11.97 -13.82
C LEU A 6 12.53 11.41 -14.59
N SER A 7 13.70 11.42 -13.95
CA SER A 7 14.89 10.74 -14.48
C SER A 7 14.82 9.26 -14.11
N VAL A 8 14.62 8.40 -15.10
CA VAL A 8 14.53 6.94 -14.95
C VAL A 8 15.62 6.32 -15.80
N ASN A 9 16.53 5.57 -15.17
CA ASN A 9 17.68 4.94 -15.83
C ASN A 9 18.56 5.91 -16.66
N GLY A 10 18.59 7.19 -16.29
CA GLY A 10 19.37 8.23 -16.97
C GLY A 10 18.65 8.95 -18.11
N GLU A 11 17.40 8.56 -18.42
CA GLU A 11 16.55 9.25 -19.39
C GLU A 11 15.45 10.06 -18.69
N LEU A 12 15.12 11.22 -19.26
CA LEU A 12 14.05 12.07 -18.75
C LEU A 12 12.72 11.66 -19.36
N GLU A 13 11.83 11.10 -18.56
CA GLU A 13 10.52 10.61 -18.97
C GLU A 13 9.40 11.48 -18.40
N GLN A 14 8.32 11.66 -19.16
CA GLN A 14 7.15 12.45 -18.78
C GLN A 14 6.05 11.56 -18.20
N TYR A 15 5.67 11.82 -16.95
CA TYR A 15 4.62 11.12 -16.24
C TYR A 15 3.42 12.01 -15.98
N THR A 16 2.23 11.40 -15.95
CA THR A 16 1.00 12.09 -15.58
C THR A 16 0.72 11.86 -14.10
N ILE A 17 0.55 12.95 -13.35
CA ILE A 17 0.16 12.90 -11.94
C ILE A 17 -1.34 12.67 -11.85
N VAL A 18 -1.72 11.59 -11.18
CA VAL A 18 -3.11 11.23 -10.89
C VAL A 18 -3.41 11.52 -9.42
N PRO A 19 -4.40 12.37 -9.11
CA PRO A 19 -4.82 12.60 -7.73
C PRO A 19 -5.43 11.34 -7.10
N ILE A 20 -4.89 10.95 -5.95
CA ILE A 20 -5.40 9.86 -5.10
C ILE A 20 -6.03 10.47 -3.85
N VAL A 21 -7.11 9.87 -3.34
CA VAL A 21 -7.73 10.32 -2.08
C VAL A 21 -6.69 10.20 -0.95
N GLY A 22 -6.43 11.31 -0.27
CA GLY A 22 -5.38 11.45 0.75
C GLY A 22 -5.80 10.96 2.14
N ASP A 23 -6.34 9.75 2.23
CA ASP A 23 -6.70 9.10 3.49
C ASP A 23 -5.63 8.06 3.93
N GLY A 24 -5.92 7.35 5.02
CA GLY A 24 -5.05 6.27 5.52
C GLY A 24 -4.91 5.07 4.56
N ALA A 25 -5.68 5.03 3.46
CA ALA A 25 -5.62 3.98 2.45
C ALA A 25 -4.97 4.45 1.13
N CYS A 26 -4.41 5.68 1.08
CA CYS A 26 -3.91 6.29 -0.17
C CYS A 26 -2.90 5.42 -0.94
N LEU A 27 -2.03 4.67 -0.26
CA LEU A 27 -1.12 3.72 -0.92
C LEU A 27 -1.89 2.62 -1.67
N PHE A 28 -2.89 2.01 -1.03
CA PHE A 28 -3.69 0.95 -1.64
C PHE A 28 -4.62 1.48 -2.73
N ARG A 29 -5.12 2.71 -2.58
CA ARG A 29 -5.88 3.42 -3.63
C ARG A 29 -5.01 3.69 -4.86
N ALA A 30 -3.75 4.10 -4.67
CA ALA A 30 -2.80 4.30 -5.77
C ALA A 30 -2.52 2.99 -6.51
N LEU A 31 -2.31 1.89 -5.78
CA LEU A 31 -2.11 0.56 -6.37
C LEU A 31 -3.37 0.07 -7.10
N SER A 32 -4.55 0.25 -6.50
CA SER A 32 -5.83 -0.06 -7.14
C SER A 32 -5.98 0.71 -8.45
N PHE A 33 -5.64 1.99 -8.48
CA PHE A 33 -5.70 2.79 -9.69
C PHE A 33 -4.74 2.25 -10.77
N LEU A 34 -3.51 1.90 -10.39
CA LEU A 34 -2.53 1.36 -11.33
C LEU A 34 -2.96 0.01 -11.94
N ILE A 35 -3.59 -0.86 -11.15
CA ILE A 35 -3.97 -2.21 -11.58
C ILE A 35 -5.33 -2.23 -12.29
N HIS A 36 -6.31 -1.49 -11.77
CA HIS A 36 -7.72 -1.59 -12.18
C HIS A 36 -8.27 -0.32 -12.84
N GLY A 37 -7.50 0.78 -12.87
CA GLY A 37 -7.97 2.08 -13.38
C GLY A 37 -8.96 2.80 -12.46
N THR A 38 -9.21 2.28 -11.26
CA THR A 38 -10.09 2.89 -10.23
C THR A 38 -9.44 2.79 -8.84
N GLN A 39 -9.80 3.69 -7.92
CA GLN A 39 -9.37 3.65 -6.52
C GLN A 39 -10.28 2.78 -5.63
N ASP A 40 -11.40 2.29 -6.18
CA ASP A 40 -12.48 1.64 -5.42
C ASP A 40 -12.07 0.26 -4.86
N ASN A 41 -11.04 -0.39 -5.41
CA ASN A 41 -10.59 -1.71 -4.99
C ASN A 41 -9.47 -1.65 -3.94
N ALA A 42 -9.27 -0.52 -3.26
CA ALA A 42 -8.20 -0.34 -2.29
C ALA A 42 -8.23 -1.40 -1.17
N MET A 43 -9.41 -1.73 -0.65
CA MET A 43 -9.57 -2.75 0.39
C MET A 43 -9.21 -4.15 -0.12
N GLU A 44 -9.62 -4.50 -1.34
CA GLU A 44 -9.28 -5.78 -1.98
C GLU A 44 -7.75 -5.90 -2.16
N VAL A 45 -7.12 -4.86 -2.73
CA VAL A 45 -5.67 -4.80 -2.90
C VAL A 45 -4.95 -4.94 -1.56
N ARG A 46 -5.43 -4.23 -0.52
CA ARG A 46 -4.90 -4.33 0.84
C ARG A 46 -5.01 -5.75 1.38
N SER A 47 -6.17 -6.39 1.27
CA SER A 47 -6.39 -7.76 1.72
C SER A 47 -5.47 -8.76 1.01
N LEU A 48 -5.24 -8.61 -0.31
CA LEU A 48 -4.34 -9.46 -1.07
C LEU A 48 -2.88 -9.32 -0.59
N ILE A 49 -2.41 -8.09 -0.38
CA ILE A 49 -1.05 -7.82 0.13
C ILE A 49 -0.89 -8.39 1.54
N VAL A 50 -1.85 -8.11 2.43
CA VAL A 50 -1.83 -8.58 3.82
C VAL A 50 -1.85 -10.12 3.86
N GLY A 51 -2.68 -10.75 3.03
CA GLY A 51 -2.73 -12.20 2.89
C GLY A 51 -1.40 -12.78 2.42
N HIS A 52 -0.73 -12.15 1.45
CA HIS A 52 0.59 -12.55 1.00
C HIS A 52 1.64 -12.47 2.13
N VAL A 53 1.65 -11.37 2.89
CA VAL A 53 2.55 -11.17 4.03
C VAL A 53 2.33 -12.21 5.12
N VAL A 54 1.07 -12.51 5.46
CA VAL A 54 0.72 -13.52 6.48
C VAL A 54 1.14 -14.92 6.03
N ASN A 55 0.93 -15.26 4.75
CA ASN A 55 1.28 -16.59 4.22
C ASN A 55 2.79 -16.84 4.18
N ASP A 56 3.61 -15.80 4.05
CA ASP A 56 5.08 -15.88 4.06
C ASP A 56 5.66 -15.05 5.24
N TRP A 57 5.05 -15.22 6.43
CA TRP A 57 5.36 -14.40 7.59
C TRP A 57 6.85 -14.44 7.99
N THR A 58 7.49 -15.60 7.88
CA THR A 58 8.92 -15.75 8.20
C THR A 58 9.78 -14.77 7.41
N LYS A 59 9.44 -14.53 6.14
CA LYS A 59 10.15 -13.60 5.26
C LYS A 59 9.84 -12.14 5.58
N PHE A 60 8.58 -11.82 5.85
CA PHE A 60 8.12 -10.43 5.95
C PHE A 60 8.06 -9.87 7.37
N SER A 61 8.19 -10.71 8.40
CA SER A 61 8.12 -10.30 9.81
C SER A 61 9.10 -9.18 10.16
N VAL A 62 10.32 -9.22 9.60
CA VAL A 62 11.37 -8.22 9.86
C VAL A 62 11.07 -6.84 9.28
N THR A 63 10.22 -6.77 8.25
CA THR A 63 9.86 -5.53 7.54
C THR A 63 8.42 -5.07 7.84
N SER A 64 7.73 -5.76 8.75
CA SER A 64 6.33 -5.48 9.08
C SER A 64 6.27 -4.70 10.38
N HIS A 65 6.32 -3.36 10.26
CA HIS A 65 6.35 -2.44 11.39
C HIS A 65 4.95 -1.91 11.71
N ASN A 66 4.67 -1.74 12.99
CA ASN A 66 3.51 -1.01 13.47
C ASN A 66 3.76 0.52 13.43
N ARG A 67 2.77 1.30 13.85
CA ARG A 67 2.84 2.78 13.87
C ARG A 67 3.97 3.36 14.75
N ASN A 68 4.50 2.60 15.69
CA ASN A 68 5.61 3.02 16.56
C ASN A 68 6.97 2.65 15.96
N GLY A 69 7.01 1.93 14.83
CA GLY A 69 8.23 1.42 14.21
C GLY A 69 8.65 0.04 14.73
N ASP A 70 7.93 -0.55 15.68
CA ASP A 70 8.22 -1.88 16.20
C ASP A 70 7.70 -2.95 15.24
N ASN A 71 8.42 -4.07 15.12
CA ASN A 71 7.94 -5.22 14.35
C ASN A 71 6.73 -5.85 15.06
N TYR A 72 5.72 -6.25 14.29
CA TYR A 72 4.65 -7.07 14.85
C TYR A 72 5.20 -8.40 15.37
N SER A 73 4.69 -8.87 16.51
CA SER A 73 5.17 -10.10 17.12
C SER A 73 4.63 -11.34 16.41
N THR A 74 3.46 -11.21 15.78
CA THR A 74 2.79 -12.33 15.10
C THR A 74 2.11 -11.89 13.81
N ALA A 75 1.93 -12.83 12.88
CA ALA A 75 1.17 -12.61 11.66
C ALA A 75 -0.28 -12.22 11.94
N ASN A 76 -0.89 -12.76 13.01
CA ASN A 76 -2.26 -12.44 13.40
C ASN A 76 -2.41 -11.01 13.89
N GLU A 77 -1.42 -10.51 14.65
CA GLU A 77 -1.39 -9.11 15.10
C GLU A 77 -1.28 -8.17 13.90
N TYR A 78 -0.35 -8.45 12.98
CA TYR A 78 -0.22 -7.72 11.72
C TYR A 78 -1.52 -7.74 10.91
N TYR A 79 -2.12 -8.92 10.72
CA TYR A 79 -3.37 -9.08 9.99
C TYR A 79 -4.49 -8.23 10.61
N ALA A 80 -4.70 -8.38 11.92
CA ALA A 80 -5.76 -7.69 12.63
C ALA A 80 -5.61 -6.17 12.60
N ASP A 81 -4.39 -5.64 12.61
CA ASP A 81 -4.17 -4.19 12.46
C ASP A 81 -4.35 -3.73 11.02
N MET A 82 -3.85 -4.50 10.05
CA MET A 82 -3.82 -4.11 8.65
C MET A 82 -5.14 -4.33 7.90
N ILE A 83 -6.13 -5.00 8.49
CA ILE A 83 -7.48 -5.13 7.89
C ILE A 83 -8.52 -4.21 8.52
N LYS A 84 -8.14 -3.35 9.47
CA LYS A 84 -9.04 -2.36 10.07
C LYS A 84 -9.57 -1.39 9.01
N ASN A 85 -10.82 -0.98 9.22
CA ASN A 85 -11.48 -0.03 8.32
C ASN A 85 -10.80 1.33 8.35
N GLU A 86 -10.90 2.04 7.23
CA GLU A 86 -10.18 3.28 6.92
C GLU A 86 -10.45 4.43 7.90
N ASN A 87 -11.55 4.34 8.66
CA ASN A 87 -11.99 5.34 9.64
C ASN A 87 -11.38 5.17 11.05
N GLU A 88 -10.52 4.17 11.25
CA GLU A 88 -9.99 3.80 12.58
C GLU A 88 -8.48 4.09 12.75
N PHE A 89 -7.88 4.83 11.82
CA PHE A 89 -6.43 5.13 11.82
C PHE A 89 -6.07 6.41 12.56
#